data_AF-A0A7X7YG66-F1
#
_entry.id   AF-A0A7X7YG66-F1
#
_cell.length_a   1.000
_cell.length_b   1.000
_cell.length_c   1.000
_cell.angle_alpha   90.00
_cell.angle_beta   90.00
_cell.angle_gamma   90.00
#
_symmetry.space_group_name_H-M   'P 1'
#
loop_
_entity.id
_entity.type
_entity.pdbx_description
1 polymer ?
#
loop_
_entity_poly.entity_id
_entity_poly.type
_entity_poly.pdbx_seq_one_letter_code
_entity_poly.pdbx_strand_id
1 'polypeptide(L)'
;MSDRVAVFIDGSNAYHAFKASFGSGKYSPLKLARELAGPRPIVRVGFYIGAVRQEMGSDLYAQQQRFLAHLKQVPDLDVWTGRMTHTGQQWYEKGVDVKIATDLVAMAYAGKYDVAILVSGDSDLVPAVREVRFLGRVVENAMPSGRKSWHLFQESSKFVAIDAELFSRIGV
;
A
#
# COMPACT_ATOMS: atom_id res chain seq x y z
N MET A 1 5.60 25.99 4.60
CA MET A 1 6.35 24.72 4.38
C MET A 1 5.38 23.73 3.75
N SER A 2 5.85 22.85 2.86
CA SER A 2 5.00 21.82 2.25
C SER A 2 4.87 20.62 3.17
N ASP A 3 3.70 19.99 3.25
CA ASP A 3 3.43 18.84 4.12
C ASP A 3 4.28 17.63 3.73
N ARG A 4 4.95 16.99 4.70
CA ARG A 4 5.74 15.78 4.47
C ARG A 4 4.83 14.57 4.34
N VAL A 5 5.04 13.78 3.29
CA VAL A 5 4.19 12.64 2.93
C VAL A 5 4.89 11.32 3.16
N ALA A 6 4.25 10.41 3.89
CA ALA A 6 4.60 9.00 3.90
C ALA A 6 3.54 8.19 3.15
N VAL A 7 3.96 7.32 2.24
CA VAL A 7 3.06 6.49 1.44
C VAL A 7 3.16 5.03 1.89
N PHE A 8 2.03 4.40 2.15
CA PHE A 8 1.91 3.02 2.60
C PHE A 8 1.07 2.24 1.58
N ILE A 9 1.70 1.31 0.89
CA ILE A 9 1.09 0.56 -0.22
C ILE A 9 0.93 -0.90 0.18
N ASP A 10 -0.31 -1.31 0.36
CA ASP A 10 -0.70 -2.71 0.43
C ASP A 10 -0.66 -3.30 -0.98
N GLY A 11 0.43 -4.03 -1.29
CA GLY A 11 0.73 -4.50 -2.62
C GLY A 11 -0.28 -5.51 -3.16
N SER A 12 -0.74 -6.41 -2.29
CA SER A 12 -1.75 -7.41 -2.65
C SER A 12 -3.11 -6.75 -2.92
N ASN A 13 -3.55 -5.85 -2.03
CA ASN A 13 -4.83 -5.16 -2.17
C ASN A 13 -4.85 -4.24 -3.41
N ALA A 14 -3.80 -3.45 -3.61
CA ALA A 14 -3.66 -2.58 -4.77
C ALA A 14 -3.62 -3.38 -6.09
N TYR A 15 -2.85 -4.48 -6.16
CA TYR A 15 -2.80 -5.35 -7.34
C TYR A 15 -4.19 -5.86 -7.73
N HIS A 16 -4.94 -6.38 -6.76
CA HIS A 16 -6.28 -6.93 -7.02
C HIS A 16 -7.28 -5.83 -7.39
N ALA A 17 -7.23 -4.67 -6.73
CA ALA A 17 -8.08 -3.53 -7.05
C ALA A 17 -7.83 -3.02 -8.47
N PHE A 18 -6.57 -2.83 -8.86
CA PHE A 18 -6.21 -2.35 -10.20
C PHE A 18 -6.55 -3.37 -11.28
N LYS A 19 -6.26 -4.66 -11.07
CA LYS A 19 -6.64 -5.72 -12.01
C LYS A 19 -8.14 -5.71 -12.28
N ALA A 20 -8.93 -5.51 -11.24
CA ALA A 20 -10.38 -5.53 -11.34
C ALA A 20 -10.99 -4.22 -11.88
N SER A 21 -10.28 -3.09 -11.79
CA SER A 21 -10.75 -1.79 -12.28
C SER A 21 -10.21 -1.40 -13.66
N PHE A 22 -9.02 -1.86 -14.02
CA PHE A 22 -8.27 -1.42 -15.22
C PHE A 22 -7.78 -2.58 -16.09
N GLY A 23 -8.09 -3.83 -15.73
CA GLY A 23 -7.67 -5.03 -16.47
C GLY A 23 -6.22 -5.46 -16.23
N SER A 24 -5.41 -4.66 -15.53
CA SER A 24 -4.02 -4.98 -15.16
C SER A 24 -3.74 -4.62 -13.71
N GLY A 25 -3.02 -5.49 -13.00
CA GLY A 25 -2.51 -5.23 -11.66
C GLY A 25 -1.05 -4.76 -11.65
N LYS A 26 -0.42 -4.59 -12.82
CA LYS A 26 0.99 -4.19 -12.92
C LYS A 26 1.12 -2.67 -12.83
N TYR A 27 1.93 -2.20 -11.89
CA TYR A 27 2.25 -0.79 -11.69
C TYR A 27 3.62 -0.65 -11.01
N SER A 28 4.19 0.55 -11.06
CA SER A 28 5.37 0.92 -10.26
C SER A 28 4.92 1.52 -8.92
N PRO A 29 5.28 0.91 -7.77
CA PRO A 29 4.94 1.46 -6.46
C PRO A 29 5.51 2.86 -6.23
N LEU A 30 6.73 3.11 -6.72
CA LEU A 30 7.38 4.42 -6.58
C LEU A 30 6.72 5.49 -7.46
N LYS A 31 6.34 5.16 -8.71
CA LYS A 31 5.57 6.11 -9.54
C LYS A 31 4.20 6.40 -8.92
N LEU A 32 3.51 5.38 -8.41
CA LEU A 32 2.24 5.58 -7.70
C LEU A 32 2.39 6.52 -6.51
N ALA A 33 3.40 6.30 -5.68
CA ALA A 33 3.67 7.18 -4.54
C ALA A 33 3.94 8.62 -4.96
N ARG A 34 4.71 8.83 -6.03
CA ARG A 34 5.02 10.17 -6.58
C ARG A 34 3.80 10.86 -7.16
N GLU A 35 2.98 10.16 -7.94
CA GLU A 35 1.73 10.69 -8.49
C GLU A 35 0.75 11.09 -7.37
N LEU A 36 0.59 10.26 -6.33
CA LEU A 36 -0.30 10.55 -5.21
C LEU A 36 0.23 11.70 -4.32
N ALA A 37 1.54 11.76 -4.08
CA ALA A 37 2.13 12.84 -3.31
C ALA A 37 2.13 14.18 -4.07
N GLY A 38 2.21 14.15 -5.41
CA GLY A 38 2.35 15.34 -6.23
C GLY A 38 3.64 16.11 -5.88
N PRO A 39 3.59 17.44 -5.69
CA PRO A 39 4.78 18.23 -5.36
C PRO A 39 5.21 18.13 -3.88
N ARG A 40 4.50 17.37 -3.05
CA ARG A 40 4.76 17.27 -1.61
C ARG A 40 6.02 16.43 -1.35
N PRO A 41 6.90 16.83 -0.41
CA PRO A 41 8.10 16.07 -0.10
C PRO A 41 7.78 14.69 0.48
N ILE A 42 8.22 13.63 -0.19
CA ILE A 42 8.05 12.25 0.28
C ILE A 42 9.17 11.91 1.27
N VAL A 43 8.79 11.44 2.46
CA VAL A 43 9.73 11.00 3.51
C VAL A 43 9.88 9.48 3.57
N ARG A 44 8.93 8.72 3.01
CA ARG A 44 8.95 7.26 2.92
C ARG A 44 7.96 6.75 1.87
N VAL A 45 8.36 5.69 1.16
CA VAL A 45 7.43 4.84 0.40
C VAL A 45 7.58 3.41 0.90
N GLY A 46 6.60 2.91 1.66
CA GLY A 46 6.53 1.53 2.11
C GLY A 46 5.66 0.68 1.19
N PHE A 47 6.20 -0.42 0.69
CA PHE A 47 5.47 -1.41 -0.10
C PHE A 47 5.44 -2.75 0.64
N TYR A 48 4.24 -3.22 0.97
CA TYR A 48 4.02 -4.38 1.84
C TYR A 48 3.33 -5.48 1.05
N ILE A 49 3.90 -6.69 1.04
CA ILE A 49 3.36 -7.81 0.25
C ILE A 49 3.71 -9.16 0.88
N GLY A 50 2.83 -10.15 0.79
CA GLY A 50 3.14 -11.54 1.18
C GLY A 50 4.15 -12.20 0.26
N ALA A 51 5.20 -12.79 0.83
CA ALA A 51 6.16 -13.58 0.07
C ALA A 51 5.55 -14.95 -0.29
N VAL A 52 5.28 -15.16 -1.58
CA VAL A 52 4.87 -16.44 -2.15
C VAL A 52 5.89 -17.50 -1.77
N ARG A 53 5.39 -18.68 -1.39
CA ARG A 53 6.20 -19.85 -1.10
C ARG A 53 6.26 -20.75 -2.34
N GLN A 54 7.37 -21.48 -2.49
CA GLN A 54 7.55 -22.40 -3.61
C GLN A 54 6.43 -23.47 -3.70
N GLU A 55 5.88 -23.86 -2.56
CA GLU A 55 4.71 -24.76 -2.42
C GLU A 55 3.44 -24.24 -3.11
N MET A 56 3.34 -22.94 -3.36
CA MET A 56 2.22 -22.34 -4.09
C MET A 56 2.36 -22.45 -5.61
N GLY A 57 3.52 -22.91 -6.09
CA GLY A 57 3.84 -23.08 -7.51
C GLY A 57 5.20 -22.49 -7.87
N SER A 58 6.03 -23.26 -8.57
CA SER A 58 7.39 -22.87 -8.96
C SER A 58 7.44 -21.61 -9.81
N ASP A 59 6.53 -21.47 -10.77
CA ASP A 59 6.52 -20.35 -11.70
C ASP A 59 6.06 -19.06 -11.03
N LEU A 60 5.00 -19.14 -10.21
CA LEU A 60 4.51 -18.01 -9.43
C LEU A 60 5.59 -17.53 -8.45
N TYR A 61 6.24 -18.46 -7.76
CA TYR A 61 7.37 -18.18 -6.88
C TYR A 61 8.50 -17.49 -7.63
N ALA A 62 8.98 -18.06 -8.74
CA ALA A 62 10.09 -17.51 -9.50
C ALA A 62 9.77 -16.12 -10.06
N GLN A 63 8.55 -15.89 -10.54
CA GLN A 63 8.10 -14.58 -11.02
C GLN A 63 8.08 -13.55 -9.88
N GLN A 64 7.53 -13.90 -8.72
CA GLN A 64 7.47 -12.98 -7.59
C GLN A 64 8.85 -12.68 -7.02
N GLN A 65 9.74 -13.68 -6.89
CA GLN A 65 11.10 -13.45 -6.41
C GLN A 65 11.89 -12.50 -7.32
N ARG A 66 11.75 -12.63 -8.65
CA ARG A 66 12.34 -11.65 -9.59
C ARG A 66 11.78 -10.25 -9.39
N PHE A 67 10.46 -10.13 -9.23
CA PHE A 67 9.81 -8.86 -8.96
C PHE A 67 10.28 -8.23 -7.65
N LEU A 68 10.31 -8.98 -6.55
CA LEU A 68 10.79 -8.51 -5.25
C LEU A 68 12.28 -8.14 -5.27
N ALA A 69 13.11 -8.92 -5.96
CA ALA A 69 14.52 -8.61 -6.13
C ALA A 69 14.72 -7.29 -6.88
N HIS A 70 13.93 -7.05 -7.93
CA HIS A 70 13.92 -5.78 -8.64
C HIS A 70 13.46 -4.63 -7.74
N LEU A 71 12.34 -4.77 -7.03
CA LEU A 71 11.83 -3.71 -6.16
C LEU A 71 12.80 -3.33 -5.04
N LYS A 72 13.49 -4.30 -4.44
CA LYS A 72 14.50 -4.05 -3.39
C LYS A 72 15.72 -3.26 -3.86
N GLN A 73 15.94 -3.19 -5.18
CA GLN A 73 17.01 -2.38 -5.77
C GLN A 73 16.54 -0.96 -6.13
N VAL A 74 15.23 -0.68 -6.06
CA VAL A 74 14.68 0.64 -6.37
C VAL A 74 15.00 1.59 -5.21
N PRO A 75 15.75 2.68 -5.44
CA PRO A 75 16.01 3.67 -4.40
C PRO A 75 14.72 4.28 -3.86
N ASP A 76 14.73 4.65 -2.58
CA ASP A 76 13.60 5.29 -1.88
C ASP A 76 12.34 4.43 -1.74
N LEU A 77 12.42 3.12 -2.01
CA LEU A 77 11.34 2.16 -1.84
C LEU A 77 11.67 1.13 -0.76
N ASP A 78 10.95 1.21 0.37
CA ASP A 78 11.06 0.24 1.46
C ASP A 78 10.13 -0.95 1.20
N VAL A 79 10.69 -2.07 0.75
CA VAL A 79 9.94 -3.31 0.51
C VAL A 79 9.90 -4.17 1.77
N TRP A 80 8.69 -4.42 2.30
CA TRP A 80 8.47 -5.34 3.39
C TRP A 80 7.70 -6.57 2.94
N THR A 81 8.17 -7.74 3.37
CA THR A 81 7.56 -9.02 3.00
C THR A 81 6.90 -9.71 4.19
N GLY A 82 5.59 -9.90 4.09
CA GLY A 82 4.83 -10.76 4.98
C GLY A 82 5.04 -12.24 4.70
N ARG A 83 4.38 -13.09 5.47
CA ARG A 83 4.52 -14.55 5.34
C ARG A 83 3.24 -15.16 4.78
N MET A 84 3.39 -16.12 3.88
CA MET A 84 2.29 -16.99 3.46
C MET A 84 2.21 -18.21 4.36
N THR A 85 1.07 -18.40 5.01
CA THR A 85 0.72 -19.59 5.79
C THR A 85 -0.46 -20.30 5.13
N HIS A 86 -0.74 -21.54 5.52
CA HIS A 86 -1.90 -22.26 5.02
C HIS A 86 -2.65 -22.97 6.14
N THR A 87 -3.95 -23.14 5.95
CA THR A 87 -4.76 -24.08 6.72
C THR A 87 -5.46 -25.00 5.73
N GLY A 88 -5.11 -26.29 5.76
CA GLY A 88 -5.49 -27.21 4.68
C GLY A 88 -4.90 -26.77 3.35
N GLN A 89 -5.75 -26.64 2.32
CA GLN A 89 -5.33 -26.22 0.97
C GLN A 89 -5.35 -24.69 0.76
N GLN A 90 -5.88 -23.92 1.71
CA GLN A 90 -6.04 -22.49 1.54
C GLN A 90 -4.88 -21.71 2.13
N TRP A 91 -4.32 -20.82 1.32
CA TRP A 91 -3.23 -19.93 1.67
C TRP A 91 -3.75 -18.59 2.21
N TYR A 92 -3.04 -18.05 3.19
CA TYR A 92 -3.33 -16.78 3.85
C TYR A 92 -2.07 -15.95 3.98
N GLU A 93 -2.17 -14.67 3.62
CA GLU A 93 -1.17 -13.69 3.94
C GLU A 93 -1.24 -13.33 5.42
N LYS A 94 -0.09 -13.25 6.09
CA LYS A 94 -0.01 -12.89 7.51
C LYS A 94 1.05 -11.84 7.75
N GLY A 95 0.66 -10.84 8.54
CA GLY A 95 1.54 -9.81 9.08
C GLY A 95 1.64 -8.54 8.23
N VAL A 96 1.10 -8.52 7.00
CA VAL A 96 1.07 -7.31 6.16
C VAL A 96 0.26 -6.22 6.83
N ASP A 97 -0.99 -6.48 7.19
CA ASP A 97 -1.89 -5.48 7.79
C ASP A 97 -1.35 -4.98 9.13
N VAL A 98 -0.84 -5.90 9.95
CA VAL A 98 -0.18 -5.57 11.23
C VAL A 98 1.04 -4.67 11.00
N LYS A 99 1.86 -4.96 9.98
CA LYS A 99 3.03 -4.15 9.67
C LYS A 99 2.65 -2.76 9.15
N ILE A 100 1.66 -2.67 8.27
CA ILE A 100 1.14 -1.39 7.78
C ILE A 100 0.64 -0.56 8.97
N ALA A 101 -0.23 -1.13 9.80
CA ALA A 101 -0.79 -0.47 10.97
C ALA A 101 0.29 0.02 11.94
N THR A 102 1.29 -0.83 12.24
CA THR A 102 2.38 -0.48 13.16
C THR A 102 3.28 0.61 12.60
N ASP A 103 3.66 0.56 11.32
CA ASP A 103 4.49 1.62 10.71
C ASP A 103 3.73 2.94 10.61
N LEU A 104 2.46 2.90 10.23
CA LEU A 104 1.59 4.07 10.16
C LEU A 104 1.55 4.80 11.51
N VAL A 105 1.20 4.08 12.59
CA VAL A 105 1.07 4.65 13.93
C VAL A 105 2.43 5.08 14.51
N ALA A 106 3.46 4.22 14.43
CA ALA A 106 4.77 4.52 15.01
C ALA A 106 5.42 5.75 14.38
N MET A 107 5.31 5.90 13.05
CA MET A 107 5.83 7.08 12.34
C MET A 107 5.05 8.35 12.66
N ALA A 108 3.72 8.26 12.87
CA ALA A 108 2.90 9.39 13.31
C ALA A 108 3.33 9.90 14.70
N TYR A 109 3.49 8.98 15.66
CA TYR A 109 3.96 9.29 17.02
C TYR A 109 5.35 9.92 17.00
N ALA A 110 6.25 9.42 16.15
CA ALA A 110 7.60 9.95 15.99
C ALA A 110 7.67 11.24 15.15
N GLY A 111 6.53 11.81 14.72
CA GLY A 111 6.46 13.05 13.96
C GLY A 111 7.15 13.00 12.60
N LYS A 112 7.23 11.82 11.97
CA LYS A 112 8.00 11.60 10.74
C LYS A 112 7.31 12.14 9.49
N TYR A 113 5.99 12.24 9.50
CA TYR A 113 5.20 12.80 8.41
C TYR A 113 4.07 13.69 8.94
N ASP A 114 3.50 14.48 8.04
CA ASP A 114 2.34 15.32 8.30
C ASP A 114 1.08 14.72 7.63
N VAL A 115 1.27 14.08 6.47
CA VAL A 115 0.25 13.35 5.71
C VAL A 115 0.68 11.90 5.49
N ALA A 116 -0.21 10.96 5.79
CA ALA A 116 -0.10 9.57 5.35
C ALA A 116 -1.01 9.32 4.15
N ILE A 117 -0.48 8.72 3.10
CA ILE A 117 -1.27 8.19 1.99
C ILE A 117 -1.33 6.67 2.15
N LEU A 118 -2.52 6.13 2.37
CA LEU A 118 -2.78 4.70 2.53
C LEU A 118 -3.44 4.15 1.27
N VAL A 119 -2.70 3.34 0.51
CA VAL A 119 -3.20 2.58 -0.64
C VAL A 119 -3.60 1.19 -0.17
N SER A 120 -4.81 1.08 0.34
CA SER A 120 -5.47 -0.18 0.68
C SER A 120 -6.98 0.02 0.73
N GLY A 121 -7.73 -1.02 0.41
CA GLY A 121 -9.17 -1.13 0.65
C GLY A 121 -9.51 -1.93 1.91
N ASP A 122 -8.54 -2.31 2.74
CA ASP A 122 -8.79 -3.11 3.92
C ASP A 122 -9.35 -2.29 5.10
N SER A 123 -10.56 -2.64 5.56
CA SER A 123 -11.18 -2.01 6.73
C SER A 123 -10.52 -2.37 8.05
N ASP A 124 -9.72 -3.43 8.13
CA ASP A 124 -9.03 -3.83 9.37
C ASP A 124 -7.97 -2.80 9.78
N LEU A 125 -7.59 -1.90 8.87
CA LEU A 125 -6.69 -0.77 9.15
C LEU A 125 -7.39 0.44 9.79
N VAL A 126 -8.72 0.45 9.91
CA VAL A 126 -9.49 1.56 10.52
C VAL A 126 -8.99 1.95 11.91
N PRO A 127 -8.70 1.03 12.86
CA PRO A 127 -8.18 1.40 14.16
C PRO A 127 -6.86 2.19 14.08
N ALA A 128 -5.96 1.82 13.17
CA ALA A 128 -4.71 2.53 12.95
C ALA A 128 -4.93 3.93 12.35
N VAL A 129 -5.86 4.05 11.40
CA VAL A 129 -6.25 5.34 10.81
C VAL A 129 -6.81 6.30 11.86
N ARG A 130 -7.69 5.80 12.75
CA ARG A 130 -8.25 6.59 13.86
C ARG A 130 -7.17 7.12 14.79
N GLU A 131 -6.21 6.27 15.16
CA GLU A 131 -5.10 6.66 16.03
C GLU A 131 -4.24 7.76 15.39
N VAL A 132 -3.90 7.59 14.11
CA VAL A 132 -3.09 8.58 13.37
C VAL A 132 -3.81 9.92 13.25
N ARG A 133 -5.13 9.90 13.04
CA ARG A 133 -5.95 11.12 13.03
C ARG A 133 -6.07 11.76 14.41
N PHE A 134 -6.17 10.97 15.47
CA PHE A 134 -6.17 11.46 16.84
C PHE A 134 -4.88 12.22 17.18
N LEU A 135 -3.74 11.78 16.63
CA LEU A 135 -2.45 12.48 16.72
C LEU A 135 -2.35 13.74 15.83
N GLY A 136 -3.43 14.15 15.18
CA GLY A 136 -3.49 15.35 14.34
C GLY A 136 -2.85 15.21 12.96
N ARG A 137 -2.58 13.98 12.49
CA ARG A 137 -2.06 13.75 11.13
C ARG A 137 -3.20 13.58 10.13
N VAL A 138 -2.96 13.99 8.89
CA VAL A 138 -3.90 13.77 7.79
C VAL A 138 -3.72 12.37 7.24
N VAL A 139 -4.82 11.66 7.00
CA VAL A 139 -4.82 10.35 6.32
C VAL A 139 -5.61 10.46 5.01
N GLU A 140 -4.93 10.24 3.90
CA GLU A 140 -5.52 10.17 2.56
C GLU A 140 -5.61 8.70 2.14
N ASN A 141 -6.82 8.16 1.98
CA ASN A 141 -7.00 6.82 1.44
C ASN A 141 -7.08 6.88 -0.09
N ALA A 142 -6.25 6.11 -0.78
CA ALA A 142 -6.16 6.13 -2.24
C ALA A 142 -6.48 4.76 -2.83
N MET A 143 -7.59 4.66 -3.57
CA MET A 143 -8.07 3.43 -4.22
C MET A 143 -8.86 3.78 -5.49
N PRO A 144 -9.05 2.83 -6.42
CA PRO A 144 -10.09 2.98 -7.44
C PRO A 144 -11.46 3.18 -6.79
N SER A 145 -12.27 4.11 -7.32
CA SER A 145 -13.56 4.50 -6.69
C SER A 145 -14.49 3.31 -6.45
N GLY A 146 -14.52 2.33 -7.35
CA GLY A 146 -15.32 1.09 -7.21
C GLY A 146 -14.73 0.03 -6.26
N ARG A 147 -13.57 0.29 -5.66
CA ARG A 147 -12.85 -0.63 -4.75
C ARG A 147 -12.59 0.00 -3.37
N LYS A 148 -13.21 1.14 -3.10
CA LYS A 148 -13.16 1.85 -1.83
C LYS A 148 -13.90 1.06 -0.74
N SER A 149 -13.27 0.86 0.42
CA SER A 149 -13.98 0.41 1.62
C SER A 149 -14.75 1.58 2.23
N TRP A 150 -16.05 1.37 2.51
CA TRP A 150 -16.88 2.40 3.12
C TRP A 150 -16.36 2.82 4.51
N HIS A 151 -15.98 1.84 5.35
CA HIS A 151 -15.48 2.12 6.69
C HIS A 151 -14.16 2.89 6.66
N LEU A 152 -13.22 2.46 5.82
CA LEU A 152 -11.93 3.14 5.70
C LEU A 152 -12.10 4.56 5.13
N PHE A 153 -13.03 4.73 4.18
CA PHE A 153 -13.39 6.03 3.63
C PHE A 153 -13.93 7.01 4.68
N GLN A 154 -14.89 6.58 5.50
CA GLN A 154 -15.48 7.41 6.56
C GLN A 154 -14.43 7.89 7.57
N GLU A 155 -13.48 7.01 7.86
CA GLU A 155 -12.45 7.25 8.87
C GLU A 155 -11.23 7.97 8.32
N SER A 156 -11.04 8.03 7.00
CA SER A 156 -9.95 8.79 6.39
C SER A 156 -10.25 10.28 6.38
N SER A 157 -9.21 11.12 6.42
CA SER A 157 -9.37 12.57 6.30
C SER A 157 -9.81 12.99 4.89
N LYS A 158 -9.31 12.27 3.88
CA LYS A 158 -9.63 12.47 2.47
C LYS A 158 -9.59 11.14 1.72
N PHE A 159 -10.26 11.12 0.57
CA PHE A 159 -10.17 10.03 -0.38
C PHE A 159 -9.61 10.55 -1.70
N VAL A 160 -8.65 9.82 -2.26
CA VAL A 160 -8.04 10.10 -3.55
C VAL A 160 -8.42 8.98 -4.50
N ALA A 161 -9.25 9.30 -5.49
CA ALA A 161 -9.62 8.33 -6.51
C ALA A 161 -8.42 8.04 -7.42
N ILE A 162 -8.06 6.77 -7.54
CA ILE A 162 -7.15 6.31 -8.60
C ILE A 162 -8.03 5.98 -9.80
N ASP A 163 -7.96 6.79 -10.86
CA ASP A 163 -8.69 6.57 -12.10
C ASP A 163 -7.80 5.97 -13.20
N ALA A 164 -8.37 5.77 -14.39
CA ALA A 164 -7.64 5.20 -15.52
C ALA A 164 -6.51 6.11 -16.00
N GLU A 165 -6.64 7.43 -15.87
CA GLU A 165 -5.64 8.39 -16.30
C GLU A 165 -4.40 8.31 -15.40
N LEU A 166 -4.59 8.36 -14.08
CA LEU A 166 -3.52 8.16 -13.10
C LEU A 166 -2.90 6.77 -13.26
N PHE A 167 -3.73 5.73 -13.41
CA PHE A 167 -3.24 4.36 -13.60
C PHE A 167 -2.33 4.24 -14.84
N SER A 168 -2.64 4.95 -15.93
CA SER A 168 -1.82 4.93 -17.15
C SER A 168 -0.41 5.50 -16.95
N ARG A 169 -0.23 6.47 -16.03
CA ARG A 169 1.07 7.11 -15.75
C ARG A 169 1.98 6.25 -14.85
N ILE A 170 1.40 5.36 -14.06
CA ILE A 170 2.13 4.52 -13.10
C ILE A 170 2.44 3.12 -13.63
N GLY A 171 2.04 2.82 -14.87
CA GLY A 171 2.31 1.55 -15.54
C GLY A 171 3.81 1.22 -15.63
N VAL A 172 4.07 -0.08 -15.78
CA VAL A 172 5.37 -0.71 -16.07
C VAL A 172 5.29 -1.48 -17.37
#